data_AF-A0A3D0P3H7-F1
#
_entry.id   AF-A0A3D0P3H7-F1
#
_cell.length_a   1.000
_cell.length_b   1.000
_cell.length_c   1.000
_cell.angle_alpha   90.00
_cell.angle_beta   90.00
_cell.angle_gamma   90.00
#
_symmetry.space_group_name_H-M   'P 1'
#
loop_
_entity.id
_entity.type
_entity.pdbx_description
1 polymer ?
#
loop_
_entity_poly.entity_id
_entity_poly.type
_entity_poly.pdbx_seq_one_letter_code
_entity_poly.pdbx_strand_id
1 'polypeptide(L)' 'PTTALDVTIQAQILELLNDLRKTRKLAVLLITHDLGVVADVADRVCVMYTGKIVE' A
#
# COMPACT_ATOMS: atom_id res chain seq x y z
N PRO A 1 -11.32 -5.19 6.49
CA PRO A 1 -11.50 -6.65 6.41
C PRO A 1 -11.15 -7.20 5.01
N THR A 2 -9.87 -7.46 4.77
CA THR A 2 -9.33 -8.28 3.66
C THR A 2 -9.08 -9.71 4.17
N THR A 3 -10.02 -10.24 4.95
CA THR A 3 -9.91 -11.42 5.83
C THR A 3 -9.74 -12.78 5.11
N ALA A 4 -9.23 -12.79 3.89
CA ALA A 4 -8.98 -14.01 3.11
C ALA A 4 -7.70 -13.96 2.25
N LEU A 5 -6.98 -12.83 2.21
CA LEU A 5 -5.62 -12.82 1.68
C LEU A 5 -4.68 -12.98 2.88
N ASP A 6 -4.00 -14.11 2.96
CA ASP A 6 -2.99 -14.37 3.98
C ASP A 6 -2.01 -13.18 4.03
N VAL A 7 -1.69 -12.70 5.24
CA VAL A 7 -0.74 -11.58 5.46
C VAL A 7 0.58 -11.85 4.73
N THR A 8 0.96 -13.11 4.62
CA THR A 8 2.14 -13.58 3.88
C THR A 8 2.02 -13.32 2.38
N ILE A 9 0.85 -13.59 1.78
CA ILE A 9 0.61 -13.37 0.35
C ILE A 9 0.52 -11.87 0.05
N GLN A 10 -0.07 -11.09 0.94
CA GLN A 10 -0.13 -9.64 0.80
C GLN A 10 1.27 -9.02 0.77
N ALA A 11 2.17 -9.44 1.66
CA ALA A 11 3.57 -9.01 1.66
C ALA A 11 4.27 -9.35 0.33
N GLN A 12 4.10 -10.57 -0.19
CA GLN A 12 4.69 -10.99 -1.47
C GLN A 12 4.19 -10.14 -2.66
N ILE A 13 2.89 -9.80 -2.68
CA ILE A 13 2.33 -8.95 -3.73
C ILE A 13 2.92 -7.53 -3.65
N LEU A 14 3.04 -6.97 -2.44
CA LEU A 14 3.60 -5.63 -2.25
C LEU A 14 5.08 -5.57 -2.64
N GLU A 15 5.84 -6.62 -2.34
CA GLU A 15 7.24 -6.75 -2.75
C GLU A 15 7.36 -6.78 -4.28
N LEU A 16 6.56 -7.61 -4.95
CA LEU A 16 6.50 -7.66 -6.41
C LEU A 16 6.13 -6.30 -7.03
N LEU A 17 5.13 -5.61 -6.47
CA LEU A 17 4.73 -4.28 -6.93
C LEU A 17 5.86 -3.26 -6.75
N ASN A 18 6.59 -3.32 -5.63
CA ASN A 18 7.72 -2.44 -5.37
C ASN A 18 8.87 -2.66 -6.36
N ASP A 19 9.16 -3.91 -6.71
CA ASP A 19 10.18 -4.26 -7.70
C ASP A 19 9.80 -3.79 -9.10
N LEU A 20 8.55 -3.99 -9.51
CA LEU A 20 8.03 -3.48 -10.78
C LEU A 20 8.07 -1.95 -10.82
N ARG A 21 7.70 -1.28 -9.73
CA ARG A 21 7.77 0.18 -9.58
C ARG A 21 9.19 0.69 -9.81
N LYS A 22 10.20 0.08 -9.16
CA LYS A 22 11.61 0.48 -9.27
C LYS A 22 12.18 0.22 -10.67
N THR A 23 11.93 -0.97 -11.21
CA THR A 23 12.49 -1.38 -12.51
C THR A 23 11.88 -0.60 -13.67
N ARG A 24 10.58 -0.29 -13.60
CA ARG A 24 9.84 0.39 -14.67
C ARG A 24 9.61 1.88 -14.44
N LYS A 25 10.11 2.43 -13.33
CA LYS A 25 9.92 3.83 -12.92
C LYS A 25 8.45 4.26 -12.91
N LEU A 26 7.59 3.44 -12.30
CA LEU A 26 6.16 3.70 -12.21
C LEU A 26 5.81 4.53 -10.96
N ALA A 27 4.70 5.25 -11.02
CA ALA A 27 4.02 5.76 -9.84
C ALA A 27 2.96 4.72 -9.39
N VAL A 28 2.87 4.48 -8.08
CA VAL A 28 1.91 3.53 -7.50
C VAL A 28 1.08 4.26 -6.45
N LEU A 29 -0.24 4.16 -6.58
CA LEU A 29 -1.19 4.62 -5.57
C LEU A 29 -1.82 3.40 -4.90
N LEU A 30 -1.51 3.20 -3.63
CA LEU A 30 -2.09 2.14 -2.80
C LEU A 30 -3.19 2.74 -1.92
N ILE A 31 -4.39 2.14 -1.94
CA ILE A 31 -5.50 2.51 -1.06
C ILE A 31 -5.78 1.32 -0.15
N THR A 32 -5.65 1.54 1.16
CA THR A 32 -5.91 0.53 2.17
C THR A 32 -6.38 1.18 3.47
N HIS A 33 -7.02 0.37 4.31
CA HIS A 33 -7.41 0.74 5.68
C HIS A 33 -6.39 0.24 6.71
N ASP A 34 -5.38 -0.50 6.27
CA ASP A 34 -4.33 -1.06 7.11
C ASP A 34 -3.08 -0.16 7.06
N LEU A 35 -2.85 0.58 8.16
CA LEU A 35 -1.68 1.46 8.28
C LEU A 35 -0.36 0.69 8.38
N GLY A 36 -0.37 -0.54 8.91
CA GLY A 36 0.85 -1.34 9.03
C GLY A 36 1.45 -1.67 7.67
N VAL A 37 0.59 -1.95 6.70
CA VAL A 37 0.98 -2.23 5.31
C VAL A 37 1.56 -0.99 4.61
N VAL A 38 1.02 0.19 4.91
CA VAL A 38 1.43 1.43 4.28
C VAL A 38 2.77 1.93 4.82
N ALA A 39 3.00 1.75 6.12
CA ALA A 39 4.21 2.23 6.80
C ALA A 39 5.51 1.70 6.20
N ASP A 40 5.52 0.47 5.70
CA ASP A 40 6.72 -0.18 5.16
C ASP A 40 6.92 0.03 3.65
N VAL A 41 5.87 0.40 2.91
CA VAL A 41 5.88 0.35 1.43
C VAL A 41 5.76 1.73 0.78
N ALA A 42 5.09 2.68 1.43
CA ALA A 42 4.77 3.98 0.81
C ALA A 42 5.83 5.04 1.11
N ASP A 43 6.27 5.78 0.08
CA ASP A 43 7.16 6.93 0.28
C ASP A 43 6.42 8.13 0.90
N ARG A 44 5.11 8.20 0.66
CA ARG A 44 4.20 9.23 1.18
C ARG A 44 2.87 8.59 1.55
N VAL A 45 2.31 9.03 2.66
CA VAL A 45 1.03 8.57 3.17
C VAL A 45 0.06 9.74 3.18
N CYS A 46 -1.20 9.45 2.84
CA CYS A 46 -2.29 10.39 2.98
C CYS A 46 -3.42 9.69 3.75
N VAL A 47 -3.92 10.33 4.80
CA VAL A 47 -5.04 9.81 5.60
C VAL A 47 -6.32 10.50 5.14
N MET A 48 -7.33 9.69 4.84
CA MET A 48 -8.65 10.18 4.46
C MET A 48 -9.67 9.88 5.55
N TYR A 49 -10.42 10.90 5.94
CA TYR A 49 -11.55 10.78 6.85
C TYR A 49 -12.77 11.51 6.27
N THR A 50 -13.88 10.78 6.14
CA THR A 50 -15.14 11.34 5.58
C THR A 50 -14.92 12.04 4.24
N GLY A 51 -14.14 11.42 3.34
CA GLY A 51 -13.85 11.94 2.01
C GLY A 51 -12.93 13.17 1.96
N LYS A 52 -12.33 13.55 3.10
CA LYS A 52 -11.37 14.66 3.18
C LYS A 52 -9.99 14.13 3.56
N ILE A 53 -8.95 14.68 2.93
CA ILE A 53 -7.57 14.47 3.36
C ILE A 53 -7.37 15.20 4.67
N VAL A 54 -6.90 14.47 5.68
CA VAL A 54 -6.63 15.02 7.02
C VAL A 54 -5.14 15.01 7.37
N GLU A 55 -4.33 14.23 6.65
CA GLU A 55 -2.87 14.15 6.76
C GLU A 55 -2.25 13.70 5.44
#